data_AF-A0A7S4NY07-F1
#
_entry.id   AF-A0A7S4NY07-F1
#
_cell.length_a   1.000
_cell.length_b   1.000
_cell.length_c   1.000
_cell.angle_alpha   90.00
_cell.angle_beta   90.00
_cell.angle_gamma   90.00
#
_symmetry.space_group_name_H-M   'P 1'
#
loop_
_entity.id
_entity.type
_entity.pdbx_description
1 polymer ?
#
loop_
_entity_poly.entity_id
_entity_poly.type
_entity_poly.pdbx_seq_one_letter_code
_entity_poly.pdbx_strand_id
1 'polypeptide(L)'
;MAAASWAAASPAKPSSSPRTIISPALSSSLLQRSWSSQASSLSLLSPSSPSSSPMFHIADLAFLLAPAAFSHSPCKHLPGIRANNRCSRSSPVPSCFKRIRRGRSLVGGARCNVKPEDSEKGAAYFSAEVMESGNLFLAWSLLRNQALLGVTSLFTIQTLQYEDTITALGNAGVGILPLILIVLGSFPILFLGNKISTSESKAFIDINFSTNILALKLFGSKENIPFAFGVSSVLGAITGLCEELSFRALGLPILAKRLGEAGDPNVLLGLLASSLVFGLAHWSIGGSWKDNSVVVPLQILTGLWFGVLYILSGYNFLVPAGVHAIYDAYTLIDAHLASTSQLKV
;
A
#
# COMPACT_ATOMS: atom_id res chain seq x y z
N MET A 1 -29.88 -25.83 -41.26
CA MET A 1 -31.27 -25.36 -41.39
C MET A 1 -31.35 -23.95 -40.81
N ALA A 2 -31.69 -22.97 -41.66
CA ALA A 2 -32.06 -21.54 -41.44
C ALA A 2 -31.16 -20.68 -40.52
N ALA A 3 -30.49 -19.58 -40.87
CA ALA A 3 -30.57 -18.54 -41.92
C ALA A 3 -31.85 -17.65 -41.94
N ALA A 4 -31.71 -16.40 -41.47
CA ALA A 4 -32.39 -15.17 -41.91
C ALA A 4 -31.73 -13.98 -41.17
N SER A 5 -30.99 -13.02 -41.76
CA SER A 5 -31.24 -12.05 -42.85
C SER A 5 -32.33 -11.03 -42.51
N TRP A 6 -31.94 -9.79 -42.16
CA TRP A 6 -32.78 -8.60 -42.32
C TRP A 6 -32.02 -7.54 -43.10
N ALA A 7 -32.76 -6.95 -44.04
CA ALA A 7 -32.28 -6.30 -45.24
C ALA A 7 -32.03 -4.80 -45.07
N ALA A 8 -31.22 -4.31 -46.00
CA ALA A 8 -30.86 -2.93 -46.24
C ALA A 8 -32.05 -2.07 -46.72
N ALA A 9 -32.02 -0.80 -46.36
CA ALA A 9 -32.65 0.28 -47.12
C ALA A 9 -31.65 1.45 -47.22
N SER A 10 -31.35 1.85 -48.46
CA SER A 10 -30.60 3.06 -48.84
C SER A 10 -31.52 3.88 -49.77
N PRO A 11 -31.14 5.10 -50.20
CA PRO A 11 -30.99 6.32 -49.39
C PRO A 11 -31.81 7.48 -49.99
N ALA A 12 -32.08 8.52 -49.19
CA ALA A 12 -32.55 9.80 -49.69
C ALA A 12 -31.49 10.89 -49.43
N LYS A 13 -31.07 11.55 -50.52
CA LYS A 13 -30.32 12.82 -50.59
C LYS A 13 -31.03 13.67 -51.67
N PRO A 14 -30.82 15.00 -51.78
CA PRO A 14 -30.07 15.92 -50.91
C PRO A 14 -30.87 17.22 -50.59
N SER A 15 -30.40 18.02 -49.63
CA SER A 15 -30.55 19.47 -49.74
C SER A 15 -29.28 20.18 -49.27
N SER A 16 -28.88 21.14 -50.10
CA SER A 16 -27.67 21.95 -50.06
C SER A 16 -27.86 23.22 -49.22
N SER A 17 -26.90 23.53 -48.34
CA SER A 17 -26.06 24.76 -48.27
C SER A 17 -25.70 25.10 -46.80
N PRO A 18 -24.74 25.99 -46.48
CA PRO A 18 -23.52 26.41 -47.17
C PRO A 18 -22.23 26.07 -46.37
N ARG A 19 -21.09 26.10 -47.07
CA ARG A 19 -19.74 25.90 -46.52
C ARG A 19 -19.31 27.09 -45.65
N THR A 20 -18.93 26.82 -44.41
CA THR A 20 -18.06 27.70 -43.64
C THR A 20 -16.65 27.10 -43.65
N ILE A 21 -15.73 27.84 -44.26
CA ILE A 21 -14.30 27.55 -44.28
C ILE A 21 -13.73 27.93 -42.91
N ILE A 22 -13.23 26.97 -42.14
CA ILE A 22 -12.42 27.24 -40.95
C ILE A 22 -11.08 26.51 -41.15
N SER A 23 -10.04 27.30 -41.29
CA SER A 23 -8.63 26.88 -41.39
C SER A 23 -8.14 26.23 -40.08
N PRO A 24 -7.19 25.28 -40.13
CA PRO A 24 -6.53 24.76 -38.93
C PRO A 24 -5.28 25.59 -38.65
N ALA A 25 -5.31 26.40 -37.59
CA ALA A 25 -4.11 26.99 -37.00
C ALA A 25 -4.31 27.16 -35.48
N LEU A 26 -3.25 26.83 -34.72
CA LEU A 26 -3.05 26.97 -33.27
C LEU A 26 -3.67 25.85 -32.40
N SER A 27 -2.94 24.90 -31.84
CA SER A 27 -1.74 24.94 -30.96
C SER A 27 -2.02 25.39 -29.51
N SER A 28 -1.87 24.42 -28.58
CA SER A 28 -1.18 24.56 -27.28
C SER A 28 -1.64 25.55 -26.19
N SER A 29 -2.87 26.09 -26.20
CA SER A 29 -3.30 27.08 -25.18
C SER A 29 -4.35 26.61 -24.13
N LEU A 30 -4.77 25.35 -24.13
CA LEU A 30 -5.84 24.86 -23.23
C LEU A 30 -5.36 24.19 -21.92
N LEU A 31 -4.06 23.96 -21.75
CA LEU A 31 -3.50 23.38 -20.50
C LEU A 31 -2.98 24.44 -19.52
N GLN A 32 -2.99 25.73 -19.88
CA GLN A 32 -2.40 26.81 -19.07
C GLN A 32 -3.45 27.78 -18.48
N ARG A 33 -4.74 27.56 -18.74
CA ARG A 33 -5.84 28.46 -18.34
C ARG A 33 -6.64 28.05 -17.10
N SER A 34 -6.31 26.94 -16.45
CA SER A 34 -6.97 26.52 -15.20
C SER A 34 -6.30 27.04 -13.93
N TRP A 35 -5.13 27.67 -14.02
CA TRP A 35 -4.37 28.16 -12.86
C TRP A 35 -4.51 29.67 -12.59
N SER A 36 -5.06 30.46 -13.51
CA SER A 36 -5.05 31.93 -13.41
C SER A 36 -6.36 32.59 -12.97
N SER A 37 -7.43 31.84 -12.71
CA SER A 37 -8.75 32.43 -12.40
C SER A 37 -9.15 32.45 -10.91
N GLN A 38 -8.28 32.04 -9.98
CA GLN A 38 -8.55 32.13 -8.53
C GLN A 38 -7.61 33.05 -7.73
N ALA A 39 -6.66 33.73 -8.38
CA ALA A 39 -5.66 34.57 -7.70
C ALA A 39 -5.95 36.09 -7.76
N SER A 40 -7.20 36.49 -7.98
CA SER A 40 -7.56 37.92 -8.17
C SER A 40 -8.54 38.44 -7.13
N SER A 41 -8.23 38.28 -5.85
CA SER A 41 -8.82 39.09 -4.77
C SER A 41 -8.13 38.79 -3.43
N LEU A 42 -6.90 39.30 -3.23
CA LEU A 42 -6.28 39.54 -1.92
C LEU A 42 -4.93 40.23 -2.13
N SER A 43 -4.97 41.52 -2.39
CA SER A 43 -3.82 42.41 -2.32
C SER A 43 -4.17 43.55 -1.37
N LEU A 44 -3.61 43.50 -0.16
CA LEU A 44 -3.19 44.63 0.67
C LEU A 44 -2.82 44.10 2.06
N LEU A 45 -1.54 43.79 2.26
CA LEU A 45 -0.73 43.99 3.46
C LEU A 45 0.60 43.24 3.25
N SER A 46 1.64 43.97 2.84
CA SER A 46 3.01 43.48 2.80
C SER A 46 3.63 43.50 4.20
N PRO A 47 4.16 42.39 4.71
CA PRO A 47 5.29 42.43 5.62
C PRO A 47 6.59 42.17 4.85
N SER A 48 7.60 42.96 5.19
CA SER A 48 8.98 42.87 4.73
C SER A 48 9.56 41.46 4.93
N SER A 49 10.17 40.93 3.86
CA SER A 49 10.81 39.63 3.77
C SER A 49 12.00 39.47 4.73
N PRO A 50 12.13 38.36 5.48
CA PRO A 50 13.43 37.87 5.89
C PRO A 50 14.01 37.00 4.76
N SER A 51 15.13 37.42 4.19
CA SER A 51 15.94 36.60 3.29
C SER A 51 16.71 35.56 4.12
N SER A 52 16.11 34.42 4.35
CA SER A 52 16.84 33.23 4.78
C SER A 52 16.57 32.13 3.77
N SER A 53 17.58 31.78 2.98
CA SER A 53 17.57 30.61 2.13
C SER A 53 17.10 29.40 2.96
N PRO A 54 16.15 28.57 2.47
CA PRO A 54 15.72 27.41 3.22
C PRO A 54 16.88 26.42 3.28
N MET A 55 17.57 26.41 4.42
CA MET A 55 18.58 25.41 4.73
C MET A 55 17.86 24.06 4.84
N PHE A 56 18.31 23.08 4.07
CA PHE A 56 17.76 21.73 4.02
C PHE A 56 17.95 21.06 5.39
N HIS A 57 16.97 21.18 6.29
CA HIS A 57 17.04 20.52 7.58
C HIS A 57 16.79 19.03 7.39
N ILE A 58 17.81 18.21 7.68
CA ILE A 58 17.73 16.73 7.72
C ILE A 58 16.53 16.25 8.57
N ALA A 59 16.07 17.06 9.52
CA ALA A 59 14.87 16.84 10.31
C ALA A 59 13.59 16.68 9.47
N ASP A 60 13.41 17.45 8.38
CA ASP A 60 12.21 17.38 7.53
C ASP A 60 12.16 16.07 6.73
N LEU A 61 13.31 15.60 6.24
CA LEU A 61 13.42 14.32 5.52
C LEU A 61 13.27 13.13 6.48
N ALA A 62 13.87 13.22 7.67
CA ALA A 62 13.66 12.23 8.73
C ALA A 62 12.19 12.17 9.16
N PHE A 63 11.45 13.29 9.11
CA PHE A 63 10.03 13.35 9.44
C PHE A 63 9.14 12.75 8.35
N LEU A 64 9.48 12.92 7.07
CA LEU A 64 8.79 12.22 5.96
C LEU A 64 9.05 10.71 5.95
N LEU A 65 10.22 10.27 6.44
CA LEU A 65 10.61 8.86 6.51
C LEU A 65 10.23 8.19 7.84
N ALA A 66 9.97 8.96 8.90
CA ALA A 66 9.63 8.43 10.22
C ALA A 66 8.37 7.54 10.20
N PRO A 67 7.27 7.89 9.49
CA PRO A 67 6.10 7.02 9.41
C PRO A 67 6.38 5.67 8.72
N ALA A 68 7.27 5.63 7.72
CA ALA A 68 7.70 4.40 7.07
C ALA A 68 8.46 3.45 8.01
N ALA A 69 9.17 4.01 9.01
CA ALA A 69 9.84 3.24 10.06
C ALA A 69 8.89 2.73 11.17
N PHE A 70 7.62 3.14 11.19
CA PHE A 70 6.62 2.65 12.16
C PHE A 70 5.70 1.56 11.59
N SER A 71 5.71 1.32 10.27
CA SER A 71 5.05 0.15 9.66
C SER A 71 5.90 -1.11 9.83
N HIS A 72 6.17 -1.48 11.07
CA HIS A 72 6.86 -2.71 11.41
C HIS A 72 5.92 -3.65 12.15
N SER A 73 5.66 -4.79 11.52
CA SER A 73 5.18 -5.96 12.26
C SER A 73 6.34 -6.50 13.10
N PRO A 74 6.19 -6.62 14.43
CA PRO A 74 7.21 -7.24 15.27
C PRO A 74 7.15 -8.75 15.06
N CYS A 75 7.70 -9.24 13.96
CA CYS A 75 7.96 -10.67 13.76
C CYS A 75 9.38 -11.05 14.23
N LYS A 76 9.88 -10.40 15.28
CA LYS A 76 11.02 -10.88 16.07
C LYS A 76 10.73 -10.62 17.54
N HIS A 77 10.54 -11.72 18.27
CA HIS A 77 10.21 -11.83 19.70
C HIS A 77 8.72 -11.81 20.09
N LEU A 78 8.09 -12.98 19.97
CA LEU A 78 7.16 -13.42 21.01
C LEU A 78 7.96 -13.59 22.32
N PRO A 79 7.64 -12.87 23.41
CA PRO A 79 8.21 -13.15 24.71
C PRO A 79 7.69 -14.51 25.17
N GLY A 80 8.58 -15.37 25.66
CA GLY A 80 8.20 -16.65 26.27
C GLY A 80 7.20 -16.41 27.40
N ILE A 81 5.92 -16.69 27.13
CA ILE A 81 4.86 -16.61 28.12
C ILE A 81 5.10 -17.72 29.13
N ARG A 82 5.37 -17.27 30.35
CA ARG A 82 5.59 -18.08 31.53
C ARG A 82 4.30 -18.82 31.86
N ALA A 83 4.23 -20.12 31.55
CA ALA A 83 3.13 -20.98 31.95
C ALA A 83 3.04 -21.00 33.49
N ASN A 84 1.92 -20.50 34.00
CA ASN A 84 1.59 -20.51 35.42
C ASN A 84 1.01 -21.90 35.72
N ASN A 85 1.84 -22.78 36.28
CA ASN A 85 1.44 -24.11 36.71
C ASN A 85 0.44 -24.03 37.87
N ARG A 86 -0.84 -24.25 37.57
CA ARG A 86 -1.82 -24.68 38.58
C ARG A 86 -2.36 -26.05 38.16
N CYS A 87 -1.55 -27.08 38.40
CA CYS A 87 -1.97 -28.48 38.31
C CYS A 87 -2.84 -28.83 39.52
N SER A 88 -4.13 -29.08 39.28
CA SER A 88 -4.93 -29.96 40.14
C SER A 88 -4.56 -31.41 39.85
N ARG A 89 -4.35 -32.15 40.94
CA ARG A 89 -3.80 -33.50 41.06
C ARG A 89 -4.59 -34.57 40.28
N SER A 90 -3.87 -35.45 39.56
CA SER A 90 -3.71 -36.87 39.94
C SER A 90 -3.01 -37.68 38.83
N SER A 91 -1.69 -37.85 38.92
CA SER A 91 -0.91 -39.02 38.48
C SER A 91 0.58 -38.77 38.75
N PRO A 92 1.40 -39.80 39.05
CA PRO A 92 2.70 -39.63 39.68
C PRO A 92 3.75 -39.25 38.63
N VAL A 93 4.23 -38.01 38.70
CA VAL A 93 5.45 -37.58 37.99
C VAL A 93 6.53 -37.34 39.04
N PRO A 94 7.73 -37.91 38.90
CA PRO A 94 8.80 -37.69 39.86
C PRO A 94 9.29 -36.24 39.77
N SER A 95 9.33 -35.65 40.96
CA SER A 95 9.86 -34.35 41.32
C SER A 95 11.28 -34.11 40.80
N CYS A 96 11.47 -33.09 39.95
CA CYS A 96 12.75 -32.39 39.87
C CYS A 96 12.55 -30.97 39.30
N PHE A 97 12.19 -30.02 40.17
CA PHE A 97 12.29 -28.59 39.85
C PHE A 97 13.09 -27.90 40.95
N LYS A 98 14.41 -27.87 40.79
CA LYS A 98 15.30 -27.10 41.65
C LYS A 98 15.91 -25.95 40.82
N ARG A 99 15.54 -24.74 41.25
CA ARG A 99 15.98 -23.43 40.80
C ARG A 99 17.51 -23.32 40.87
N ILE A 100 18.21 -23.19 39.74
CA ILE A 100 19.66 -22.94 39.72
C ILE A 100 19.93 -21.46 39.48
N ARG A 101 20.39 -20.81 40.56
CA ARG A 101 21.12 -19.54 40.56
C ARG A 101 22.53 -19.78 40.00
N ARG A 102 23.05 -18.80 39.26
CA ARG A 102 24.42 -18.77 38.72
C ARG A 102 25.46 -19.09 39.80
N GLY A 103 26.29 -20.10 39.54
CA GLY A 103 27.44 -20.46 40.36
C GLY A 103 28.12 -21.72 39.81
N ARG A 104 29.45 -21.70 39.73
CA ARG A 104 30.29 -22.74 39.13
C ARG A 104 30.15 -24.12 39.80
N SER A 105 30.53 -25.13 39.01
CA SER A 105 31.18 -26.40 39.41
C SER A 105 30.33 -27.68 39.37
N LEU A 106 30.72 -28.52 38.40
CA LEU A 106 30.99 -29.97 38.46
C LEU A 106 29.93 -30.96 38.96
N VAL A 107 29.71 -31.94 38.06
CA VAL A 107 29.32 -33.35 38.27
C VAL A 107 27.85 -33.62 38.60
N GLY A 108 27.22 -34.41 37.73
CA GLY A 108 25.86 -34.95 37.89
C GLY A 108 24.89 -34.60 36.75
N GLY A 109 25.31 -34.79 35.50
CA GLY A 109 24.51 -34.48 34.31
C GLY A 109 23.36 -35.46 34.09
N ALA A 110 22.20 -35.20 34.69
CA ALA A 110 20.94 -35.70 34.16
C ALA A 110 20.67 -34.98 32.83
N ARG A 111 21.10 -35.59 31.71
CA ARG A 111 20.66 -35.17 30.37
C ARG A 111 19.16 -35.39 30.30
N CYS A 112 18.37 -34.32 30.37
CA CYS A 112 17.03 -34.34 29.83
C CYS A 112 17.16 -34.54 28.33
N ASN A 113 17.13 -35.80 27.91
CA ASN A 113 17.14 -36.23 26.52
C ASN A 113 15.74 -35.94 25.96
N VAL A 114 15.42 -34.66 25.75
CA VAL A 114 14.26 -34.29 24.94
C VAL A 114 14.61 -34.72 23.53
N LYS A 115 13.97 -35.79 23.05
CA LYS A 115 14.20 -36.25 21.68
C LYS A 115 13.85 -35.08 20.74
N PRO A 116 14.73 -34.69 19.81
CA PRO A 116 14.46 -33.61 18.86
C PRO A 116 13.17 -33.86 18.05
N GLU A 117 12.77 -35.12 17.89
CA GLU A 117 11.53 -35.57 17.26
C GLU A 117 10.25 -35.02 17.91
N ASP A 118 10.26 -34.72 19.22
CA ASP A 118 9.08 -34.22 19.94
C ASP A 118 8.95 -32.69 19.83
N SER A 119 10.06 -31.99 19.57
CA SER A 119 10.09 -30.53 19.36
C SER A 119 9.59 -30.13 17.96
N GLU A 120 9.97 -30.89 16.92
CA GLU A 120 9.50 -30.62 15.55
C GLU A 120 8.01 -30.87 15.40
N LYS A 121 7.49 -31.94 16.03
CA LYS A 121 6.05 -32.25 15.99
C LYS A 121 5.22 -31.17 16.68
N GLY A 122 5.65 -30.67 17.84
CA GLY A 122 4.93 -29.59 18.54
C GLY A 122 4.84 -28.28 17.74
N ALA A 123 5.92 -27.90 17.04
CA ALA A 123 5.94 -26.70 16.19
C ALA A 123 5.07 -26.87 14.93
N ALA A 124 5.02 -28.08 14.36
CA ALA A 124 4.16 -28.39 13.23
C ALA A 124 2.67 -28.36 13.60
N TYR A 125 2.28 -28.92 14.75
CA TYR A 125 0.89 -28.92 15.22
C TYR A 125 0.37 -27.51 15.52
N PHE A 126 1.16 -26.66 16.19
CA PHE A 126 0.76 -25.28 16.46
C PHE A 126 0.66 -24.43 15.19
N SER A 127 1.49 -24.72 14.18
CA SER A 127 1.41 -24.06 12.87
C SER A 127 0.19 -24.50 12.08
N ALA A 128 -0.23 -25.76 12.18
CA ALA A 128 -1.40 -26.29 11.48
C ALA A 128 -2.72 -25.72 12.03
N GLU A 129 -2.88 -25.67 13.36
CA GLU A 129 -4.11 -25.16 14.00
C GLU A 129 -4.28 -23.64 13.80
N VAL A 130 -3.18 -22.87 13.87
CA VAL A 130 -3.19 -21.43 13.59
C VAL A 130 -3.47 -21.13 12.11
N MET A 131 -3.18 -22.06 11.20
CA MET A 131 -3.52 -21.91 9.77
C MET A 131 -4.92 -22.38 9.43
N GLU A 132 -5.64 -23.07 10.32
CA GLU A 132 -6.99 -23.58 10.02
C GLU A 132 -8.06 -22.46 10.05
N SER A 133 -7.80 -21.38 10.81
CA SER A 133 -8.70 -20.22 10.91
C SER A 133 -7.94 -18.93 10.61
N GLY A 134 -8.59 -17.98 9.92
CA GLY A 134 -7.98 -16.69 9.58
C GLY A 134 -7.55 -15.90 10.81
N ASN A 135 -6.39 -15.24 10.73
CA ASN A 135 -5.81 -14.49 11.85
C ASN A 135 -6.27 -13.03 11.86
N LEU A 136 -7.41 -12.76 12.51
CA LEU A 136 -7.93 -11.39 12.69
C LEU A 136 -6.99 -10.48 13.49
N PHE A 137 -6.15 -11.04 14.36
CA PHE A 137 -5.15 -10.25 15.10
C PHE A 137 -4.07 -9.71 14.15
N LEU A 138 -3.64 -10.50 13.17
CA LEU A 138 -2.73 -10.04 12.12
C LEU A 138 -3.38 -8.93 11.28
N ALA A 139 -4.64 -9.11 10.85
CA ALA A 139 -5.38 -8.09 10.11
C ALA A 139 -5.48 -6.78 10.93
N TRP A 140 -5.81 -6.86 12.21
CA TRP A 140 -5.84 -5.70 13.12
C TRP A 140 -4.47 -5.03 13.25
N SER A 141 -3.38 -5.80 13.36
CA SER A 141 -2.03 -5.23 13.43
C SER A 141 -1.68 -4.47 12.15
N LEU A 142 -2.04 -4.98 10.97
CA LEU A 142 -1.84 -4.29 9.70
C LEU A 142 -2.67 -2.99 9.65
N LEU A 143 -3.95 -3.06 10.01
CA LEU A 143 -4.83 -1.89 10.07
C LEU A 143 -4.33 -0.82 11.02
N ARG A 144 -3.87 -1.19 12.21
CA ARG A 144 -3.30 -0.26 13.19
C ARG A 144 -2.07 0.45 12.63
N ASN A 145 -1.18 -0.28 11.96
CA ASN A 145 0.03 0.31 11.39
C ASN A 145 -0.32 1.32 10.26
N GLN A 146 -1.29 0.99 9.41
CA GLN A 146 -1.78 1.92 8.38
C GLN A 146 -2.49 3.13 8.98
N ALA A 147 -3.32 2.94 10.01
CA ALA A 147 -3.97 4.04 10.71
C ALA A 147 -2.96 4.99 11.36
N LEU A 148 -1.86 4.49 11.93
CA LEU A 148 -0.79 5.32 12.48
C LEU A 148 -0.12 6.18 11.37
N LEU A 149 0.13 5.60 10.20
CA LEU A 149 0.64 6.33 9.03
C LEU A 149 -0.34 7.43 8.59
N GLY A 150 -1.64 7.13 8.49
CA GLY A 150 -2.67 8.11 8.12
C GLY A 150 -2.82 9.23 9.14
N VAL A 151 -2.90 8.90 10.44
CA VAL A 151 -3.05 9.88 11.53
C VAL A 151 -1.83 10.80 11.62
N THR A 152 -0.61 10.25 11.53
CA THR A 152 0.61 11.07 11.52
C THR A 152 0.65 12.00 10.32
N SER A 153 0.14 11.56 9.16
CA SER A 153 0.04 12.40 7.96
C SER A 153 -0.96 13.54 8.16
N LEU A 154 -2.18 13.27 8.66
CA LEU A 154 -3.17 14.31 8.98
C LEU A 154 -2.62 15.31 9.99
N PHE A 155 -1.97 14.83 11.06
CA PHE A 155 -1.35 15.69 12.06
C PHE A 155 -0.27 16.59 11.44
N THR A 156 0.54 16.04 10.53
CA THR A 156 1.57 16.79 9.81
C THR A 156 0.96 17.87 8.93
N ILE A 157 -0.08 17.54 8.17
CA ILE A 157 -0.81 18.50 7.31
C ILE A 157 -1.35 19.64 8.16
N GLN A 158 -2.02 19.31 9.27
CA GLN A 158 -2.60 20.30 10.17
C GLN A 158 -1.53 21.21 10.80
N THR A 159 -0.39 20.64 11.19
CA THR A 159 0.69 21.38 11.87
C THR A 159 1.47 22.27 10.91
N LEU A 160 1.78 21.77 9.71
CA LEU A 160 2.60 22.50 8.74
C LEU A 160 1.79 23.47 7.88
N GLN A 161 0.45 23.40 7.93
CA GLN A 161 -0.48 24.29 7.22
C GLN A 161 -0.12 24.50 5.74
N TYR A 162 0.31 23.44 5.05
CA TYR A 162 0.59 23.53 3.62
C TYR A 162 -0.73 23.74 2.86
N GLU A 163 -0.95 24.97 2.38
CA GLU A 163 -2.16 25.39 1.65
C GLU A 163 -2.49 24.48 0.46
N ASP A 164 -1.46 24.01 -0.25
CA ASP A 164 -1.61 23.07 -1.38
C ASP A 164 -2.18 21.71 -0.93
N THR A 165 -1.77 21.22 0.23
CA THR A 165 -2.29 19.95 0.79
C THR A 165 -3.70 20.12 1.35
N ILE A 166 -4.01 21.26 1.95
CA ILE A 166 -5.37 21.61 2.39
C ILE A 166 -6.31 21.69 1.18
N THR A 167 -5.82 22.25 0.07
CA THR A 167 -6.55 22.31 -1.20
C THR A 167 -6.78 20.92 -1.78
N ALA A 168 -5.78 20.03 -1.73
CA ALA A 168 -5.93 18.63 -2.15
C ALA A 168 -6.99 17.87 -1.32
N LEU A 169 -7.05 18.12 -0.01
CA LEU A 169 -8.10 17.61 0.87
C LEU A 169 -9.48 18.22 0.56
N GLY A 170 -9.53 19.52 0.25
CA GLY A 170 -10.76 20.21 -0.15
C GLY A 170 -11.32 19.75 -1.51
N ASN A 171 -10.43 19.35 -2.43
CA ASN A 171 -10.76 18.84 -3.76
C ASN A 171 -11.02 17.33 -3.78
N ALA A 172 -10.98 16.65 -2.62
CA ALA A 172 -11.26 15.23 -2.46
C ALA A 172 -12.77 14.96 -2.63
N GLY A 173 -13.26 15.13 -3.86
CA GLY A 173 -14.65 14.91 -4.23
C GLY A 173 -14.92 13.48 -4.70
N VAL A 174 -16.07 12.94 -4.32
CA VAL A 174 -16.63 11.70 -4.87
C VAL A 174 -17.61 12.04 -6.00
N GLY A 175 -17.09 12.20 -7.21
CA GLY A 175 -17.87 12.44 -8.42
C GLY A 175 -17.80 11.27 -9.41
N ILE A 176 -18.64 11.30 -10.45
CA ILE A 176 -18.63 10.29 -11.52
C ILE A 176 -17.26 10.23 -12.21
N LEU A 177 -16.63 11.38 -12.46
CA LEU A 177 -15.32 11.44 -13.12
C LEU A 177 -14.21 10.75 -12.27
N PRO A 178 -14.03 11.08 -10.98
CA PRO A 178 -13.15 10.30 -10.08
C PRO A 178 -13.43 8.79 -10.09
N LEU A 179 -14.69 8.36 -10.09
CA LEU A 179 -15.04 6.93 -10.15
C LEU A 179 -14.60 6.26 -11.46
N ILE A 180 -14.81 6.93 -12.61
CA ILE A 180 -14.33 6.44 -13.90
C ILE A 180 -12.80 6.32 -13.88
N LEU A 181 -12.10 7.32 -13.35
CA LEU A 181 -10.64 7.29 -13.23
C LEU A 181 -10.15 6.17 -12.30
N ILE A 182 -10.87 5.86 -11.22
CA ILE A 182 -10.56 4.72 -10.36
C ILE A 182 -10.68 3.40 -11.14
N VAL A 183 -11.80 3.21 -11.84
CA VAL A 183 -12.03 1.97 -12.61
C VAL A 183 -10.99 1.81 -13.72
N LEU A 184 -10.78 2.84 -14.53
CA LEU A 184 -9.82 2.81 -15.64
C LEU A 184 -8.37 2.77 -15.13
N GLY A 185 -8.07 3.49 -14.05
CA GLY A 185 -6.75 3.53 -13.42
C GLY A 185 -6.35 2.21 -12.77
N SER A 186 -7.32 1.38 -12.39
CA SER A 186 -7.09 0.02 -11.86
C SER A 186 -6.64 -0.96 -12.94
N PHE A 187 -7.04 -0.76 -14.21
CA PHE A 187 -6.74 -1.74 -15.26
C PHE A 187 -5.23 -1.95 -15.49
N PRO A 188 -4.38 -0.91 -15.65
CA PRO A 188 -2.95 -1.11 -15.86
C PRO A 188 -2.24 -1.81 -14.69
N ILE A 189 -2.60 -1.48 -13.45
CA ILE A 189 -1.94 -2.06 -12.28
C ILE A 189 -2.39 -3.50 -12.02
N LEU A 190 -3.67 -3.82 -12.25
CA LEU A 190 -4.16 -5.20 -12.21
C LEU A 190 -3.55 -6.04 -13.33
N PHE A 191 -3.42 -5.49 -14.53
CA PHE A 191 -2.74 -6.17 -15.64
C PHE A 191 -1.28 -6.47 -15.30
N LEU A 192 -0.55 -5.50 -14.76
CA LEU A 192 0.83 -5.70 -14.31
C LEU A 192 0.91 -6.75 -13.19
N GLY A 193 0.04 -6.66 -12.19
CA GLY A 193 -0.06 -7.63 -11.10
C GLY A 193 -0.27 -9.05 -11.61
N ASN A 194 -1.19 -9.23 -12.56
CA ASN A 194 -1.44 -10.53 -13.20
C ASN A 194 -0.23 -11.06 -13.98
N LYS A 195 0.52 -10.17 -14.65
CA LYS A 195 1.75 -10.58 -15.34
C LYS A 195 2.84 -11.01 -14.37
N ILE A 196 2.91 -10.41 -13.19
CA ILE A 196 3.84 -10.78 -12.13
C ILE A 196 3.41 -12.10 -11.48
N SER A 197 2.11 -12.27 -11.17
CA SER A 197 1.59 -13.47 -10.51
C SER A 197 1.72 -14.74 -11.38
N THR A 198 1.62 -14.59 -12.70
CA THR A 198 1.75 -15.69 -13.67
C THR A 198 3.16 -15.90 -14.23
N SER A 199 4.14 -15.11 -13.78
CA SER A 199 5.50 -15.23 -14.32
C SER A 199 6.26 -16.42 -13.74
N GLU A 200 6.99 -17.12 -14.60
CA GLU A 200 7.92 -18.21 -14.22
C GLU A 200 9.28 -17.69 -13.71
N SER A 201 9.49 -16.36 -13.67
CA SER A 201 10.72 -15.79 -13.14
C SER A 201 10.87 -16.13 -11.66
N LYS A 202 12.02 -16.71 -11.30
CA LYS A 202 12.35 -17.05 -9.90
C LYS A 202 12.16 -15.87 -8.94
N ALA A 203 12.47 -14.65 -9.38
CA ALA A 203 12.29 -13.44 -8.57
C ALA A 203 10.81 -13.19 -8.22
N PHE A 204 9.90 -13.39 -9.16
CA PHE A 204 8.48 -13.18 -8.94
C PHE A 204 7.83 -14.36 -8.21
N ILE A 205 8.32 -15.59 -8.41
CA ILE A 205 7.91 -16.76 -7.62
C ILE A 205 8.16 -16.54 -6.12
N ASP A 206 9.34 -16.03 -5.73
CA ASP A 206 9.68 -15.79 -4.32
C ASP A 206 8.74 -14.74 -3.68
N ILE A 207 8.37 -13.70 -4.43
CA ILE A 207 7.39 -12.68 -4.00
C ILE A 207 5.99 -13.28 -3.88
N ASN A 208 5.52 -13.99 -4.91
CA ASN A 208 4.20 -14.62 -4.91
C ASN A 208 4.07 -15.63 -3.76
N PHE A 209 5.14 -16.37 -3.45
CA PHE A 209 5.18 -17.26 -2.29
C PHE A 209 4.97 -16.49 -0.98
N SER A 210 5.66 -15.36 -0.79
CA SER A 210 5.50 -14.53 0.40
C SER A 210 4.08 -13.99 0.56
N THR A 211 3.48 -13.54 -0.56
CA THR A 211 2.08 -13.07 -0.59
C THR A 211 1.10 -14.20 -0.29
N ASN A 212 1.31 -15.40 -0.84
CA ASN A 212 0.50 -16.58 -0.57
C ASN A 212 0.54 -16.99 0.92
N ILE A 213 1.73 -16.97 1.54
CA ILE A 213 1.88 -17.25 2.96
C ILE A 213 1.16 -16.18 3.81
N LEU A 214 1.22 -14.90 3.42
CA LEU A 214 0.45 -13.85 4.08
C LEU A 214 -1.05 -14.08 3.95
N ALA A 215 -1.54 -14.41 2.74
CA ALA A 215 -2.95 -14.70 2.49
C ALA A 215 -3.45 -15.89 3.31
N LEU A 216 -2.69 -16.99 3.38
CA LEU A 216 -3.02 -18.13 4.22
C LEU A 216 -3.04 -17.77 5.71
N LYS A 217 -2.12 -16.92 6.19
CA LYS A 217 -2.15 -16.45 7.58
C LYS A 217 -3.36 -15.56 7.87
N LEU A 218 -3.76 -14.72 6.92
CA LEU A 218 -4.90 -13.81 7.09
C LEU A 218 -6.23 -14.54 7.01
N PHE A 219 -6.40 -15.46 6.05
CA PHE A 219 -7.70 -16.03 5.70
C PHE A 219 -7.87 -17.48 6.13
N GLY A 220 -6.78 -18.18 6.45
CA GLY A 220 -6.76 -19.61 6.76
C GLY A 220 -6.51 -20.48 5.52
N SER A 221 -6.38 -21.79 5.76
CA SER A 221 -6.11 -22.82 4.74
C SER A 221 -7.36 -23.32 4.02
N LYS A 222 -8.55 -23.06 4.56
CA LYS A 222 -9.83 -23.38 3.92
C LYS A 222 -10.25 -22.22 3.03
N GLU A 223 -10.67 -22.53 1.81
CA GLU A 223 -11.18 -21.52 0.89
C GLU A 223 -12.46 -20.87 1.45
N ASN A 224 -12.39 -19.57 1.72
CA ASN A 224 -13.53 -18.78 2.21
C ASN A 224 -13.56 -17.40 1.53
N ILE A 225 -14.11 -17.36 0.31
CA ILE A 225 -14.09 -16.17 -0.55
C ILE A 225 -14.82 -14.97 0.06
N PRO A 226 -16.02 -15.09 0.66
CA PRO A 226 -16.68 -13.95 1.28
C PRO A 226 -15.85 -13.32 2.41
N PHE A 227 -15.20 -14.15 3.24
CA PHE A 227 -14.33 -13.66 4.31
C PHE A 227 -13.08 -12.99 3.75
N ALA A 228 -12.38 -13.64 2.81
CA ALA A 228 -11.20 -13.10 2.17
C ALA A 228 -11.51 -11.78 1.45
N PHE A 229 -12.63 -11.71 0.72
CA PHE A 229 -13.09 -10.49 0.06
C PHE A 229 -13.35 -9.36 1.06
N GLY A 230 -14.09 -9.63 2.15
CA GLY A 230 -14.42 -8.62 3.15
C GLY A 230 -13.17 -8.06 3.85
N VAL A 231 -12.30 -8.94 4.34
CA VAL A 231 -11.07 -8.54 5.04
C VAL A 231 -10.10 -7.83 4.09
N SER A 232 -9.89 -8.35 2.87
CA SER A 232 -9.00 -7.73 1.89
C SER A 232 -9.51 -6.37 1.43
N SER A 233 -10.83 -6.21 1.26
CA SER A 233 -11.43 -4.92 0.89
C SER A 233 -11.23 -3.86 1.98
N VAL A 234 -11.40 -4.23 3.26
CA VAL A 234 -11.16 -3.31 4.39
C VAL A 234 -9.68 -2.96 4.52
N LEU A 235 -8.79 -3.96 4.42
CA LEU A 235 -7.35 -3.74 4.44
C LEU A 235 -6.92 -2.82 3.28
N GLY A 236 -7.30 -3.15 2.05
CA GLY A 236 -6.96 -2.37 0.86
C GLY A 236 -7.51 -0.94 0.93
N ALA A 237 -8.75 -0.75 1.37
CA ALA A 237 -9.34 0.59 1.51
C ALA A 237 -8.57 1.46 2.51
N ILE A 238 -8.21 0.90 3.67
CA ILE A 238 -7.50 1.64 4.71
C ILE A 238 -6.04 1.87 4.32
N THR A 239 -5.35 0.88 3.75
CA THR A 239 -3.99 1.03 3.21
C THR A 239 -3.97 2.09 2.11
N GLY A 240 -4.81 1.96 1.08
CA GLY A 240 -4.88 2.90 -0.02
C GLY A 240 -5.19 4.32 0.45
N LEU A 241 -6.12 4.49 1.40
CA LEU A 241 -6.41 5.81 1.95
C LEU A 241 -5.20 6.41 2.70
N CYS A 242 -4.59 5.63 3.60
CA CYS A 242 -3.52 6.13 4.46
C CYS A 242 -2.24 6.40 3.67
N GLU A 243 -1.83 5.48 2.79
CA GLU A 243 -0.63 5.64 1.99
C GLU A 243 -0.79 6.76 0.96
N GLU A 244 -1.91 6.85 0.24
CA GLU A 244 -2.09 7.95 -0.72
C GLU A 244 -2.23 9.31 -0.04
N LEU A 245 -2.81 9.38 1.17
CA LEU A 245 -2.74 10.60 1.97
C LEU A 245 -1.29 10.98 2.29
N SER A 246 -0.46 10.04 2.74
CA SER A 246 0.94 10.28 3.10
C SER A 246 1.80 10.69 1.91
N PHE A 247 1.70 9.96 0.80
CA PHE A 247 2.63 10.11 -0.31
C PHE A 247 2.12 11.08 -1.37
N ARG A 248 0.80 11.17 -1.62
CA ARG A 248 0.24 11.99 -2.71
C ARG A 248 -0.31 13.30 -2.19
N ALA A 249 -1.13 13.29 -1.14
CA ALA A 249 -1.65 14.55 -0.59
C ALA A 249 -0.58 15.33 0.18
N LEU A 250 0.29 14.65 0.94
CA LEU A 250 1.34 15.29 1.74
C LEU A 250 2.71 15.28 1.04
N GLY A 251 3.26 14.10 0.76
CA GLY A 251 4.65 13.95 0.30
C GLY A 251 4.95 14.64 -1.03
N LEU A 252 4.13 14.41 -2.06
CA LEU A 252 4.36 14.95 -3.40
C LEU A 252 4.35 16.50 -3.42
N PRO A 253 3.35 17.22 -2.89
CA PRO A 253 3.37 18.69 -2.85
C PRO A 253 4.56 19.25 -2.09
N ILE A 254 4.91 18.67 -0.94
CA ILE A 254 6.09 19.10 -0.18
C ILE A 254 7.36 18.94 -1.01
N LEU A 255 7.56 17.77 -1.61
CA LEU A 255 8.75 17.49 -2.42
C LEU A 255 8.79 18.37 -3.69
N ALA A 256 7.64 18.60 -4.34
CA ALA A 256 7.56 19.49 -5.50
C ALA A 256 7.97 20.93 -5.14
N LYS A 257 7.48 21.45 -4.02
CA LYS A 257 7.83 22.79 -3.53
C LYS A 257 9.30 22.89 -3.10
N ARG A 258 9.85 21.83 -2.47
CA ARG A 258 11.24 21.80 -1.99
C ARG A 258 12.27 21.59 -3.09
N LEU A 259 11.91 20.86 -4.14
CA LEU A 259 12.79 20.58 -5.29
C LEU A 259 12.59 21.59 -6.44
N GLY A 260 11.63 22.50 -6.30
CA GLY A 260 11.40 23.61 -7.22
C GLY A 260 12.39 24.76 -7.02
N GLU A 261 12.49 25.62 -8.03
CA GLU A 261 13.23 26.88 -7.92
C GLU A 261 12.36 27.94 -7.22
N ALA A 262 12.97 29.01 -6.72
CA ALA A 262 12.35 29.98 -5.80
C ALA A 262 10.94 30.44 -6.21
N GLY A 263 9.92 29.80 -5.63
CA GLY A 263 8.50 30.12 -5.82
C GLY A 263 7.73 29.26 -6.84
N ASP A 264 8.41 28.36 -7.58
CA ASP A 264 7.77 27.52 -8.61
C ASP A 264 7.90 26.01 -8.28
N PRO A 265 6.82 25.34 -7.85
CA PRO A 265 6.86 23.91 -7.54
C PRO A 265 7.20 23.04 -8.75
N ASN A 266 8.25 22.22 -8.64
CA ASN A 266 8.60 21.26 -9.68
C ASN A 266 7.83 19.95 -9.49
N VAL A 267 6.61 19.89 -10.04
CA VAL A 267 5.69 18.75 -9.91
C VAL A 267 6.30 17.45 -10.41
N LEU A 268 7.09 17.49 -11.50
CA LEU A 268 7.74 16.29 -12.04
C LEU A 268 8.78 15.73 -11.06
N LEU A 269 9.64 16.58 -10.49
CA LEU A 269 10.59 16.14 -9.47
C LEU A 269 9.89 15.68 -8.19
N GLY A 270 8.80 16.34 -7.78
CA GLY A 270 7.97 15.90 -6.66
C GLY A 270 7.35 14.52 -6.90
N LEU A 271 6.85 14.25 -8.12
CA LEU A 271 6.33 12.95 -8.53
C LEU A 271 7.42 11.86 -8.46
N LEU A 272 8.58 12.11 -9.05
CA LEU A 272 9.69 11.15 -9.05
C LEU A 272 10.20 10.89 -7.63
N ALA A 273 10.39 11.94 -6.83
CA ALA A 273 10.89 11.83 -5.46
C ALA A 273 9.89 11.16 -4.53
N SER A 274 8.60 11.51 -4.59
CA SER A 274 7.57 10.84 -3.77
C SER A 274 7.43 9.36 -4.11
N SER A 275 7.53 9.01 -5.39
CA SER A 275 7.48 7.61 -5.85
C SER A 275 8.73 6.82 -5.43
N LEU A 276 9.90 7.45 -5.46
CA LEU A 276 11.12 6.86 -4.91
C LEU A 276 10.98 6.57 -3.41
N VAL A 277 10.50 7.55 -2.63
CA VAL A 277 10.29 7.41 -1.20
C VAL A 277 9.23 6.36 -0.88
N PHE A 278 8.15 6.29 -1.67
CA PHE A 278 7.13 5.24 -1.60
C PHE A 278 7.73 3.84 -1.81
N GLY A 279 8.56 3.67 -2.85
CA GLY A 279 9.24 2.39 -3.08
C GLY A 279 10.22 2.01 -1.97
N LEU A 280 10.99 2.97 -1.45
CA LEU A 280 11.91 2.74 -0.34
C LEU A 280 11.18 2.42 0.98
N ALA A 281 9.99 2.97 1.19
CA ALA A 281 9.15 2.64 2.36
C ALA A 281 8.69 1.17 2.37
N HIS A 282 8.70 0.50 1.21
CA HIS A 282 8.41 -0.92 1.09
C HIS A 282 9.62 -1.83 1.31
N TRP A 283 10.76 -1.27 1.72
CA TRP A 283 11.92 -2.06 2.10
C TRP A 283 11.63 -2.90 3.34
N SER A 284 11.71 -4.22 3.21
CA SER A 284 11.52 -5.14 4.34
C SER A 284 12.79 -5.21 5.19
N ILE A 285 12.73 -4.66 6.41
CA ILE A 285 13.82 -4.78 7.38
C ILE A 285 13.92 -6.23 7.86
N GLY A 286 14.97 -6.92 7.43
CA GLY A 286 15.18 -8.34 7.69
C GLY A 286 14.70 -9.26 6.57
N GLY A 287 14.10 -8.72 5.51
CA GLY A 287 13.94 -9.41 4.23
C GLY A 287 15.28 -9.59 3.51
N SER A 288 15.31 -10.46 2.50
CA SER A 288 16.54 -10.66 1.72
C SER A 288 16.80 -9.46 0.80
N TRP A 289 18.07 -9.15 0.54
CA TRP A 289 18.46 -8.13 -0.45
C TRP A 289 17.87 -8.42 -1.83
N LYS A 290 17.75 -9.70 -2.19
CA LYS A 290 17.18 -10.14 -3.45
C LYS A 290 15.70 -9.76 -3.55
N ASP A 291 14.90 -10.02 -2.52
CA ASP A 291 13.47 -9.68 -2.53
C ASP A 291 13.28 -8.17 -2.58
N ASN A 292 14.01 -7.42 -1.75
CA ASN A 292 13.93 -5.96 -1.74
C ASN A 292 14.38 -5.35 -3.08
N SER A 293 15.36 -5.94 -3.77
CA SER A 293 15.80 -5.47 -5.09
C SER A 293 14.75 -5.60 -6.19
N VAL A 294 13.69 -6.38 -5.95
CA VAL A 294 12.58 -6.56 -6.88
C VAL A 294 11.35 -5.78 -6.41
N VAL A 295 11.02 -5.87 -5.11
CA VAL A 295 9.87 -5.18 -4.51
C VAL A 295 10.03 -3.66 -4.63
N VAL A 296 11.19 -3.11 -4.29
CA VAL A 296 11.39 -1.65 -4.29
C VAL A 296 11.18 -1.05 -5.67
N PRO A 297 11.82 -1.52 -6.76
CA PRO A 297 11.55 -0.98 -8.10
C PRO A 297 10.09 -1.13 -8.54
N LEU A 298 9.45 -2.25 -8.24
CA LEU A 298 8.02 -2.43 -8.54
C LEU A 298 7.18 -1.39 -7.81
N GLN A 299 7.49 -1.13 -6.53
CA GLN A 299 6.78 -0.13 -5.74
C GLN A 299 7.07 1.30 -6.20
N ILE A 300 8.26 1.59 -6.72
CA ILE A 300 8.52 2.88 -7.39
C ILE A 300 7.61 3.04 -8.61
N LEU A 301 7.45 1.98 -9.43
CA LEU A 301 6.61 2.02 -10.64
C LEU A 301 5.12 2.15 -10.32
N THR A 302 4.60 1.40 -9.35
CA THR A 302 3.22 1.58 -8.86
C THR A 302 3.05 2.97 -8.27
N GLY A 303 4.07 3.44 -7.54
CA GLY A 303 4.06 4.75 -6.94
C GLY A 303 3.99 5.89 -7.95
N LEU A 304 4.72 5.77 -9.07
CA LEU A 304 4.65 6.69 -10.20
C LEU A 304 3.26 6.68 -10.81
N TRP A 305 2.65 5.50 -10.98
CA TRP A 305 1.31 5.36 -11.52
C TRP A 305 0.27 6.08 -10.65
N PHE A 306 0.30 5.87 -9.33
CA PHE A 306 -0.59 6.57 -8.40
C PHE A 306 -0.37 8.09 -8.42
N GLY A 307 0.88 8.54 -8.51
CA GLY A 307 1.18 9.97 -8.63
C GLY A 307 0.69 10.59 -9.96
N VAL A 308 0.73 9.83 -11.07
CA VAL A 308 0.14 10.26 -12.35
C VAL A 308 -1.38 10.39 -12.21
N LEU A 309 -2.06 9.41 -11.59
CA LEU A 309 -3.50 9.48 -11.34
C LEU A 309 -3.88 10.64 -10.43
N TYR A 310 -3.07 10.95 -9.42
CA TYR A 310 -3.23 12.13 -8.58
C TYR A 310 -3.21 13.42 -9.40
N ILE A 311 -2.23 13.58 -10.30
CA ILE A 311 -2.11 14.78 -11.16
C ILE A 311 -3.28 14.83 -12.16
N LEU A 312 -3.60 13.72 -12.83
CA LEU A 312 -4.66 13.65 -13.84
C LEU A 312 -6.06 13.90 -13.26
N SER A 313 -6.27 13.58 -11.99
CA SER A 313 -7.53 13.83 -11.29
C SER A 313 -7.66 15.25 -10.72
N GLY A 314 -6.70 16.14 -11.02
CA GLY A 314 -6.70 17.50 -10.50
C GLY A 314 -6.32 17.56 -9.02
N TYR A 315 -5.34 16.74 -8.61
CA TYR A 315 -4.86 16.63 -7.22
C TYR A 315 -5.90 16.04 -6.25
N ASN A 316 -6.76 15.14 -6.74
CA ASN A 316 -7.69 14.39 -5.90
C ASN A 316 -7.06 13.06 -5.46
N PHE A 317 -6.53 13.01 -4.23
CA PHE A 317 -5.84 11.82 -3.71
C PHE A 317 -6.76 10.60 -3.50
N LEU A 318 -8.09 10.78 -3.48
CA LEU A 318 -9.02 9.64 -3.38
C LEU A 318 -9.03 8.78 -4.65
N VAL A 319 -8.68 9.36 -5.81
CA VAL A 319 -8.57 8.59 -7.06
C VAL A 319 -7.46 7.54 -6.98
N PRO A 320 -6.18 7.89 -6.74
CA PRO A 320 -5.17 6.87 -6.54
C PRO A 320 -5.46 5.99 -5.32
N ALA A 321 -6.08 6.50 -4.24
CA ALA A 321 -6.43 5.68 -3.07
C ALA A 321 -7.41 4.56 -3.42
N GLY A 322 -8.42 4.84 -4.25
CA GLY A 322 -9.35 3.83 -4.74
C GLY A 322 -8.68 2.81 -5.65
N VAL A 323 -7.77 3.24 -6.54
CA VAL A 323 -6.99 2.33 -7.40
C VAL A 323 -6.09 1.42 -6.56
N HIS A 324 -5.38 1.98 -5.59
CA HIS A 324 -4.53 1.26 -4.66
C HIS A 324 -5.34 0.22 -3.86
N ALA A 325 -6.50 0.62 -3.32
CA ALA A 325 -7.38 -0.27 -2.58
C ALA A 325 -7.86 -1.47 -3.40
N ILE A 326 -8.24 -1.24 -4.67
CA ILE A 326 -8.66 -2.32 -5.58
C ILE A 326 -7.50 -3.27 -5.86
N TYR A 327 -6.30 -2.74 -6.13
CA TYR A 327 -5.10 -3.54 -6.41
C TYR A 327 -4.73 -4.45 -5.23
N ASP A 328 -4.68 -3.90 -4.02
CA ASP A 328 -4.35 -4.66 -2.81
C ASP A 328 -5.39 -5.73 -2.51
N ALA A 329 -6.67 -5.37 -2.57
CA ALA A 329 -7.75 -6.31 -2.32
C ALA A 329 -7.72 -7.47 -3.32
N TYR A 330 -7.56 -7.15 -4.62
CA TYR A 330 -7.44 -8.16 -5.67
C TYR A 330 -6.25 -9.08 -5.44
N THR A 331 -5.07 -8.52 -5.15
CA THR A 331 -3.83 -9.30 -4.96
C THR A 331 -3.96 -10.28 -3.80
N LEU A 332 -4.57 -9.87 -2.68
CA LEU A 332 -4.79 -10.76 -1.53
C LEU A 332 -5.81 -11.87 -1.81
N ILE A 333 -6.89 -11.56 -2.53
CA ILE A 333 -7.91 -12.54 -2.92
C ILE A 333 -7.33 -13.56 -3.88
N ASP A 334 -6.60 -13.11 -4.92
CA ASP A 334 -5.94 -13.98 -5.90
C ASP A 334 -4.93 -14.91 -5.22
N ALA A 335 -4.10 -14.37 -4.32
CA ALA A 335 -3.16 -15.16 -3.52
C ALA A 335 -3.86 -16.20 -2.63
N HIS A 336 -5.02 -15.88 -2.05
CA HIS A 336 -5.79 -16.83 -1.26
C HIS A 336 -6.35 -17.98 -2.11
N LEU A 337 -6.91 -17.66 -3.28
CA LEU A 337 -7.40 -18.64 -4.23
C LEU A 337 -6.27 -19.56 -4.72
N ALA A 338 -5.15 -18.98 -5.12
CA ALA A 338 -3.98 -19.72 -5.59
C ALA A 338 -3.44 -20.67 -4.51
N SER A 339 -3.26 -20.16 -3.29
CA SER A 339 -2.70 -20.96 -2.18
C SER A 339 -3.64 -22.06 -1.69
N THR A 340 -4.94 -21.80 -1.56
CA THR A 340 -5.90 -22.83 -1.13
C THR A 340 -6.13 -23.89 -2.21
N SER A 341 -6.04 -23.55 -3.50
CA SER A 341 -6.14 -24.54 -4.59
C SER A 341 -5.01 -25.59 -4.54
N GLN A 342 -3.80 -25.18 -4.14
CA GLN A 342 -2.63 -26.06 -4.02
C GLN A 342 -2.73 -27.03 -2.83
N LEU A 343 -3.54 -26.70 -1.82
CA LEU A 343 -3.73 -27.54 -0.62
C LEU A 343 -4.81 -28.62 -0.80
N LYS A 344 -5.62 -28.55 -1.86
CA LYS A 344 -6.69 -29.53 -2.15
C LYS A 344 -6.20 -30.82 -2.82
N VAL A 345 -4.89 -30.93 -3.07
CA VAL A 345 -4.25 -32.09 -3.72
C VAL A 345 -4.02 -33.20 -2.70
#